data_AF-A0A1Q3BBZ0-F1
#
_entry.id   AF-A0A1Q3BBZ0-F1
#
_cell.length_a   1.000
_cell.length_b   1.000
_cell.length_c   1.000
_cell.angle_alpha   90.00
_cell.angle_beta   90.00
_cell.angle_gamma   90.00
#
_symmetry.space_group_name_H-M   'P 1'
#
loop_
_entity.id
_entity.type
_entity.pdbx_description
1 polymer ?
#
loop_
_entity_poly.entity_id
_entity_poly.type
_entity_poly.pdbx_seq_one_letter_code
_entity_poly.pdbx_strand_id
1 'polypeptide(L)'
;IQVFGCTAFILPVSVTKECDRIIRNFLWHWVGNTKKSGKVAWRKVCRPKDEGGLGIKDCRFWNKAAIMKFGWDICRKDSVWTNWCHAVFLKETNFWAAKIKNNCSWSWRNILKSRNLLEQYVLYEVADGNDFSLWFDRWFFGESIADLYGLMVIQDSGIPSNAKVSTAISAGQWDWPTSSWDLIDISYVSSRIPLAIGSDKIHWLKKGGSFTINEAWRTIIP
;
A
#
# COMPACT_ATOMS: atom_id res chain seq x y z
N ILE A 1 -20.85 9.39 11.91
CA ILE A 1 -19.95 8.22 12.07
C ILE A 1 -18.71 8.71 12.80
N GLN A 2 -18.55 8.32 14.06
CA GLN A 2 -17.30 8.59 14.77
C GLN A 2 -16.16 7.90 14.01
N VAL A 3 -15.15 8.69 13.63
CA VAL A 3 -14.04 8.30 12.75
C VAL A 3 -13.32 7.04 13.25
N PHE A 4 -13.29 6.84 14.57
CA PHE A 4 -12.56 5.75 15.24
C PHE A 4 -12.96 4.33 14.81
N GLY A 5 -14.26 4.05 14.63
CA GLY A 5 -14.72 2.69 14.27
C GLY A 5 -14.37 2.29 12.84
N CYS A 6 -14.34 3.25 11.92
CA CYS A 6 -14.03 3.00 10.51
C CYS A 6 -12.52 3.00 10.21
N THR A 7 -11.70 3.52 11.13
CA THR A 7 -10.24 3.45 11.05
C THR A 7 -9.68 2.17 11.64
N ALA A 8 -10.40 1.53 12.57
CA ALA A 8 -9.96 0.31 13.25
C ALA A 8 -10.40 -0.99 12.55
N PHE A 9 -11.44 -0.94 11.71
CA PHE A 9 -12.02 -2.13 11.09
C PHE A 9 -12.30 -1.95 9.60
N ILE A 10 -12.03 -3.01 8.83
CA ILE A 10 -12.43 -3.10 7.43
C ILE A 10 -13.95 -3.35 7.39
N LEU A 11 -14.70 -2.42 6.82
CA LEU A 11 -16.15 -2.54 6.73
C LEU A 11 -16.58 -3.46 5.58
N PRO A 12 -17.50 -4.40 5.82
CA PRO A 12 -18.13 -5.16 4.75
C PRO A 12 -18.82 -4.24 3.73
N VAL A 13 -18.84 -4.65 2.46
CA VAL A 13 -19.44 -3.85 1.39
C VAL A 13 -20.93 -3.58 1.65
N SER A 14 -21.65 -4.53 2.23
CA SER A 14 -23.06 -4.35 2.63
C SER A 14 -23.23 -3.19 3.61
N VAL A 15 -22.36 -3.11 4.63
CA VAL A 15 -22.36 -2.02 5.62
C VAL A 15 -22.07 -0.68 4.96
N THR A 16 -21.04 -0.61 4.09
CA THR A 16 -20.73 0.65 3.38
C THR A 16 -21.89 1.14 2.50
N LYS A 17 -22.60 0.21 1.83
CA LYS A 17 -23.79 0.53 1.03
C LYS A 17 -24.94 1.01 1.89
N GLU A 18 -25.12 0.42 3.06
CA GLU A 18 -26.17 0.81 4.01
C GLU A 18 -25.89 2.19 4.61
N CYS A 19 -24.64 2.49 4.97
CA CYS A 19 -24.24 3.83 5.36
C CYS A 19 -24.53 4.86 4.25
N ASP A 20 -24.11 4.59 3.01
CA ASP A 20 -24.40 5.47 1.87
C ASP A 20 -25.91 5.64 1.65
N ARG A 21 -26.72 4.59 1.87
CA ARG A 21 -28.18 4.63 1.76
C ARG A 21 -28.78 5.56 2.81
N ILE A 22 -28.39 5.42 4.08
CA ILE A 22 -28.88 6.23 5.20
C ILE A 22 -28.53 7.71 4.96
N ILE A 23 -27.27 8.01 4.61
CA ILE A 23 -26.82 9.39 4.37
C ILE A 23 -27.57 9.99 3.17
N ARG A 24 -27.73 9.24 2.07
CA ARG A 24 -28.47 9.69 0.89
C ARG A 24 -29.94 9.95 1.20
N ASN A 25 -30.58 9.09 1.98
CA ASN A 25 -31.99 9.25 2.36
C ASN A 25 -32.17 10.51 3.21
N PHE A 26 -31.28 10.72 4.19
CA PHE A 26 -31.28 11.93 4.99
C PHE A 26 -31.13 13.18 4.12
N LEU A 27 -30.16 13.20 3.20
CA LEU A 27 -29.89 14.35 2.33
C LEU A 27 -31.08 14.79 1.49
N TRP A 28 -31.86 13.84 0.95
CA TRP A 28 -32.92 14.15 -0.01
C TRP A 28 -34.33 14.12 0.56
N HIS A 29 -34.55 13.42 1.67
CA HIS A 29 -35.90 13.12 2.14
C HIS A 29 -36.11 13.43 3.63
N TRP A 30 -35.06 13.82 4.37
CA TRP A 30 -35.04 14.10 5.82
C TRP A 30 -35.51 12.95 6.73
N VAL A 31 -36.20 11.93 6.21
CA VAL A 31 -36.78 10.78 6.91
C VAL A 31 -36.06 9.50 6.47
N GLY A 32 -35.62 8.70 7.45
CA GLY A 32 -34.60 7.66 7.27
C GLY A 32 -34.94 6.46 6.39
N ASN A 33 -36.19 6.30 5.92
CA ASN A 33 -36.59 5.06 5.24
C ASN A 33 -37.50 5.23 4.00
N THR A 34 -37.26 6.27 3.20
CA THR A 34 -37.92 6.37 1.89
C THR A 34 -37.16 5.57 0.83
N LYS A 35 -37.86 4.78 0.00
CA LYS A 35 -37.28 4.12 -1.19
C LYS A 35 -37.08 5.06 -2.38
N LYS A 36 -37.22 6.38 -2.18
CA LYS A 36 -37.16 7.37 -3.25
C LYS A 36 -35.71 7.62 -3.67
N SER A 37 -35.47 7.70 -4.97
CA SER A 37 -34.16 8.05 -5.53
C SER A 37 -33.87 9.54 -5.34
N GLY A 38 -32.61 9.86 -5.04
CA GLY A 38 -32.15 11.25 -5.00
C GLY A 38 -32.13 11.89 -6.39
N LYS A 39 -32.20 13.22 -6.44
CA LYS A 39 -32.20 13.99 -7.71
C LYS A 39 -30.84 13.98 -8.43
N VAL A 40 -29.76 13.74 -7.69
CA VAL A 40 -28.38 13.73 -8.22
C VAL A 40 -27.72 12.39 -7.92
N ALA A 41 -26.98 11.86 -8.88
CA ALA A 41 -26.21 10.63 -8.71
C ALA A 41 -25.25 10.75 -7.52
N TRP A 42 -25.24 9.76 -6.63
CA TRP A 42 -24.44 9.79 -5.39
C TRP A 42 -22.96 10.07 -5.62
N ARG A 43 -22.39 9.52 -6.70
CA ARG A 43 -20.99 9.78 -7.08
C ARG A 43 -20.71 11.27 -7.32
N LYS A 44 -21.62 12.01 -7.96
CA LYS A 44 -21.46 13.45 -8.19
C LYS A 44 -21.56 14.24 -6.88
N VAL A 45 -22.47 13.83 -5.99
CA VAL A 45 -22.60 14.43 -4.66
C VAL A 45 -21.32 14.26 -3.84
N CYS A 46 -20.67 13.10 -3.95
CA CYS A 46 -19.47 12.77 -3.18
C CYS A 46 -18.16 13.40 -3.66
N ARG A 47 -18.18 14.11 -4.79
CA ARG A 47 -16.98 14.81 -5.29
C ARG A 47 -16.53 15.91 -4.33
N PRO A 48 -15.23 16.27 -4.34
CA PRO A 48 -14.74 17.47 -3.66
C PRO A 48 -15.58 18.71 -4.00
N LYS A 49 -15.65 19.67 -3.08
CA LYS A 49 -16.37 20.93 -3.30
C LYS A 49 -15.79 21.71 -4.48
N ASP A 50 -14.47 21.65 -4.64
CA ASP A 50 -13.73 22.31 -5.72
C ASP A 50 -14.06 21.72 -7.10
N GLU A 51 -14.60 20.50 -7.15
CA GLU A 51 -15.08 19.82 -8.37
C GLU A 51 -16.62 19.89 -8.52
N GLY A 52 -17.28 20.77 -7.77
CA GLY A 52 -18.74 20.97 -7.82
C GLY A 52 -19.57 19.91 -7.08
N GLY A 53 -18.95 19.09 -6.23
CA GLY A 53 -19.65 18.17 -5.32
C GLY A 53 -19.98 18.79 -3.96
N LEU A 54 -20.58 18.01 -3.05
CA LEU A 54 -20.84 18.43 -1.67
C LEU A 54 -19.70 18.08 -0.70
N GLY A 55 -18.67 17.35 -1.15
CA GLY A 55 -17.58 16.87 -0.31
C GLY A 55 -18.00 15.76 0.68
N ILE A 56 -19.14 15.10 0.44
CA ILE A 56 -19.58 13.97 1.26
C ILE A 56 -18.74 12.74 0.91
N LYS A 57 -18.14 12.09 1.90
CA LYS A 57 -17.29 10.92 1.68
C LYS A 57 -18.12 9.69 1.30
N ASP A 58 -17.94 9.16 0.09
CA ASP A 58 -18.50 7.85 -0.29
C ASP A 58 -17.86 6.77 0.60
N CYS A 59 -18.70 6.03 1.33
CA CYS A 59 -18.24 5.10 2.36
C CYS A 59 -17.41 3.95 1.79
N ARG A 60 -17.62 3.58 0.51
CA ARG A 60 -16.82 2.51 -0.13
C ARG A 60 -15.41 2.98 -0.43
N PHE A 61 -15.25 4.19 -0.98
CA PHE A 61 -13.92 4.74 -1.23
C PHE A 61 -13.20 5.07 0.08
N TRP A 62 -13.91 5.58 1.08
CA TRP A 62 -13.34 5.79 2.41
C TRP A 62 -12.82 4.49 3.03
N ASN A 63 -13.60 3.41 2.96
CA ASN A 63 -13.20 2.10 3.43
C ASN A 63 -11.99 1.55 2.65
N LYS A 64 -11.92 1.75 1.32
CA LYS A 64 -10.73 1.40 0.53
C LYS A 64 -9.48 2.12 1.02
N ALA A 65 -9.56 3.43 1.24
CA ALA A 65 -8.44 4.22 1.78
C ALA A 65 -8.03 3.76 3.19
N ALA A 66 -8.99 3.36 4.04
CA ALA A 66 -8.70 2.75 5.34
C ALA A 66 -8.00 1.39 5.22
N ILE A 67 -8.38 0.54 4.26
CA ILE A 67 -7.67 -0.73 3.99
C ILE A 67 -6.25 -0.46 3.51
N MET A 68 -6.04 0.57 2.67
CA MET A 68 -4.71 0.99 2.23
C MET A 68 -3.84 1.41 3.42
N LYS A 69 -4.40 2.08 4.44
CA LYS A 69 -3.67 2.44 5.67
C LYS A 69 -3.06 1.21 6.35
N PHE A 70 -3.82 0.11 6.46
CA PHE A 70 -3.29 -1.13 7.04
C PHE A 70 -2.12 -1.70 6.24
N GLY A 71 -2.22 -1.70 4.90
CA GLY A 71 -1.11 -2.14 4.05
C GLY A 71 0.12 -1.24 4.16
N TRP A 72 -0.09 0.07 4.18
CA TRP A 72 0.96 1.07 4.42
C TRP A 72 1.66 0.87 5.76
N ASP A 73 0.92 0.64 6.84
CA ASP A 73 1.50 0.42 8.16
C ASP A 73 2.33 -0.88 8.19
N ILE A 74 1.85 -1.94 7.52
CA ILE A 74 2.61 -3.20 7.38
C ILE A 74 3.94 -2.99 6.65
N CYS A 75 3.98 -2.14 5.61
CA CYS A 75 5.22 -1.80 4.93
C CYS A 75 6.23 -1.11 5.86
N ARG A 76 5.76 -0.23 6.77
CA ARG A 76 6.62 0.55 7.68
C ARG A 76 7.15 -0.23 8.88
N LYS A 77 6.40 -1.23 9.38
CA LYS A 77 6.80 -2.03 10.57
C LYS A 77 6.94 -1.24 11.89
N ASP A 78 6.34 -0.06 11.99
CA ASP A 78 6.53 0.84 13.15
C ASP A 78 5.71 0.49 14.40
N SER A 79 4.81 -0.50 14.33
CA SER A 79 3.87 -0.79 15.42
C SER A 79 3.92 -2.24 15.90
N VAL A 80 3.46 -2.47 17.13
CA VAL A 80 3.31 -3.82 17.68
C VAL A 80 2.36 -4.67 16.82
N TRP A 81 1.27 -4.07 16.32
CA TRP A 81 0.32 -4.75 15.44
C TRP A 81 0.96 -5.17 14.11
N THR A 82 1.79 -4.31 13.51
CA THR A 82 2.51 -4.65 12.28
C THR A 82 3.54 -5.75 12.53
N ASN A 83 4.27 -5.70 13.64
CA ASN A 83 5.22 -6.75 14.02
C ASN A 83 4.53 -8.09 14.23
N TRP A 84 3.37 -8.10 14.88
CA TRP A 84 2.53 -9.29 15.01
C TRP A 84 2.03 -9.80 13.65
N CYS A 85 1.62 -8.91 12.74
CA CYS A 85 1.23 -9.29 11.38
C CYS A 85 2.41 -9.91 10.60
N HIS A 86 3.62 -9.38 10.76
CA HIS A 86 4.83 -9.97 10.20
C HIS A 86 5.09 -11.35 10.79
N ALA A 87 5.02 -11.52 12.11
CA ALA A 87 5.27 -12.81 12.76
C ALA A 87 4.22 -13.89 12.44
N VAL A 88 2.94 -13.52 12.37
CA VAL A 88 1.82 -14.48 12.27
C VAL A 88 1.34 -14.69 10.84
N PHE A 89 1.10 -13.61 10.09
CA PHE A 89 0.51 -13.70 8.76
C PHE A 89 1.55 -13.84 7.66
N LEU A 90 2.62 -13.05 7.72
CA LEU A 90 3.65 -13.04 6.67
C LEU A 90 4.76 -14.06 6.94
N LYS A 91 5.10 -14.32 8.20
CA LYS A 91 6.21 -15.18 8.63
C LYS A 91 7.51 -14.75 7.92
N GLU A 92 8.04 -15.59 7.04
CA GLU A 92 9.25 -15.32 6.26
C GLU A 92 8.97 -14.73 4.87
N THR A 93 7.70 -14.46 4.54
CA THR A 93 7.33 -13.89 3.24
C THR A 93 7.26 -12.37 3.29
N ASN A 94 7.74 -11.70 2.24
CA ASN A 94 7.58 -10.25 2.11
C ASN A 94 6.11 -9.88 1.84
N PHE A 95 5.69 -8.71 2.32
CA PHE A 95 4.33 -8.21 2.11
C PHE A 95 3.93 -8.20 0.63
N TRP A 96 4.77 -7.71 -0.27
CA TRP A 96 4.48 -7.62 -1.71
C TRP A 96 4.36 -9.00 -2.36
N ALA A 97 5.27 -9.93 -2.02
CA ALA A 97 5.32 -11.28 -2.58
C ALA A 97 4.33 -12.29 -1.96
N ALA A 98 3.73 -11.98 -0.80
CA ALA A 98 2.90 -12.95 -0.08
C ALA A 98 1.63 -13.32 -0.86
N LYS A 99 1.43 -14.61 -1.16
CA LYS A 99 0.26 -15.11 -1.91
C LYS A 99 -1.03 -15.04 -1.08
N ILE A 100 -2.14 -14.70 -1.73
CA ILE A 100 -3.48 -14.74 -1.12
C ILE A 100 -3.96 -16.20 -1.07
N LYS A 101 -3.95 -16.80 0.12
CA LYS A 101 -4.42 -18.18 0.33
C LYS A 101 -5.95 -18.25 0.40
N ASN A 102 -6.53 -19.38 -0.02
CA ASN A 102 -7.99 -19.58 0.05
C ASN A 102 -8.53 -19.58 1.48
N ASN A 103 -7.74 -20.03 2.46
CA ASN A 103 -8.13 -20.09 3.87
C ASN A 103 -7.78 -18.85 4.69
N CYS A 104 -7.28 -17.76 4.07
CA CYS A 104 -7.00 -16.54 4.83
C CYS A 104 -8.28 -15.81 5.24
N SER A 105 -8.22 -15.07 6.35
CA SER A 105 -9.35 -14.28 6.83
C SER A 105 -9.78 -13.24 5.78
N TRP A 106 -11.07 -12.92 5.76
CA TRP A 106 -11.61 -11.93 4.82
C TRP A 106 -10.92 -10.57 4.94
N SER A 107 -10.61 -10.13 6.15
CA SER A 107 -9.90 -8.87 6.40
C SER A 107 -8.48 -8.91 5.84
N TRP A 108 -7.71 -9.97 6.14
CA TRP A 108 -6.34 -10.12 5.63
C TRP A 108 -6.32 -10.17 4.10
N ARG A 109 -7.26 -10.89 3.49
CA ARG A 109 -7.43 -10.92 2.03
C ARG A 109 -7.59 -9.53 1.44
N ASN A 110 -8.38 -8.65 2.06
CA ASN A 110 -8.57 -7.29 1.57
C ASN A 110 -7.32 -6.42 1.76
N ILE A 111 -6.58 -6.62 2.85
CA ILE A 111 -5.27 -5.96 3.06
C ILE A 111 -4.28 -6.40 1.97
N LEU A 112 -4.19 -7.69 1.64
CA LEU A 112 -3.30 -8.13 0.56
C LEU A 112 -3.73 -7.61 -0.81
N LYS A 113 -5.05 -7.48 -1.06
CA LYS A 113 -5.57 -6.88 -2.31
C LYS A 113 -5.32 -5.37 -2.42
N SER A 114 -5.09 -4.66 -1.31
CA SER A 114 -4.82 -3.22 -1.36
C SER A 114 -3.43 -2.88 -1.90
N ARG A 115 -2.53 -3.87 -2.03
CA ARG A 115 -1.22 -3.73 -2.67
C ARG A 115 -1.32 -3.10 -4.07
N ASN A 116 -2.27 -3.53 -4.88
CA ASN A 116 -2.48 -2.99 -6.24
C ASN A 116 -2.82 -1.49 -6.25
N LEU A 117 -3.35 -0.97 -5.13
CA LEU A 117 -3.57 0.47 -4.98
C LEU A 117 -2.34 1.15 -4.38
N LEU A 118 -1.64 0.49 -3.45
CA LEU A 118 -0.46 1.03 -2.79
C LEU A 118 0.75 1.14 -3.74
N GLU A 119 0.93 0.19 -4.66
CA GLU A 119 2.06 0.15 -5.60
C GLU A 119 2.21 1.44 -6.42
N GLN A 120 1.11 2.15 -6.66
CA GLN A 120 1.07 3.39 -7.45
C GLN A 120 1.55 4.63 -6.68
N TYR A 121 1.60 4.54 -5.34
CA TYR A 121 1.75 5.73 -4.48
C TYR A 121 2.82 5.58 -3.40
N VAL A 122 3.30 4.36 -3.13
CA VAL A 122 4.35 4.09 -2.16
C VAL A 122 5.71 4.30 -2.81
N LEU A 123 6.53 5.15 -2.18
CA LEU A 123 7.89 5.44 -2.62
C LEU A 123 8.88 4.95 -1.57
N TYR A 124 9.91 4.25 -2.02
CA TYR A 124 11.00 3.76 -1.17
C TYR A 124 12.23 4.64 -1.35
N GLU A 125 12.85 5.02 -0.24
CA GLU A 125 14.12 5.73 -0.17
C GLU A 125 15.13 4.82 0.54
N VAL A 126 16.09 4.29 -0.22
CA VAL A 126 17.16 3.44 0.30
C VAL A 126 18.24 4.32 0.91
N ALA A 127 18.67 3.99 2.12
CA ALA A 127 19.81 4.61 2.79
C ALA A 127 20.82 3.53 3.21
N ASP A 128 20.71 3.02 4.43
CA ASP A 128 21.57 1.96 4.96
C ASP A 128 21.15 0.55 4.51
N GLY A 129 19.94 0.40 3.94
CA GLY A 129 19.45 -0.82 3.31
C GLY A 129 19.04 -1.92 4.29
N ASN A 130 18.96 -1.63 5.59
CA ASN A 130 18.72 -2.63 6.62
C ASN A 130 17.25 -3.01 6.79
N ASP A 131 16.32 -2.14 6.39
CA ASP A 131 14.90 -2.36 6.63
C ASP A 131 14.25 -3.15 5.49
N PHE A 132 14.68 -2.89 4.26
CA PHE A 132 14.07 -3.41 3.04
C PHE A 132 14.65 -4.75 2.60
N SER A 133 13.78 -5.63 2.12
CA SER A 133 14.15 -6.84 1.40
C SER A 133 14.78 -6.50 0.06
N LEU A 134 15.93 -7.10 -0.23
CA LEU A 134 16.64 -6.90 -1.50
C LEU A 134 15.75 -7.24 -2.70
N TRP A 135 15.07 -8.38 -2.63
CA TRP A 135 14.41 -8.98 -3.78
C TRP A 135 12.94 -8.60 -3.93
N PHE A 136 12.24 -8.41 -2.80
CA PHE A 136 10.78 -8.39 -2.79
C PHE A 136 10.16 -7.03 -2.45
N ASP A 137 10.90 -6.11 -1.81
CA ASP A 137 10.41 -4.75 -1.60
C ASP A 137 10.55 -3.92 -2.88
N ARG A 138 9.65 -2.94 -3.05
CA ARG A 138 9.49 -2.16 -4.28
C ARG A 138 10.46 -0.97 -4.37
N TRP A 139 11.70 -1.15 -3.93
CA TRP A 139 12.70 -0.07 -3.87
C TRP A 139 13.40 0.17 -5.21
N PHE A 140 13.34 -0.79 -6.13
CA PHE A 140 13.98 -0.71 -7.44
C PHE A 140 13.04 0.00 -8.43
N PHE A 141 13.09 1.34 -8.42
CA PHE A 141 12.21 2.21 -9.23
C PHE A 141 10.70 1.94 -9.04
N GLY A 142 10.31 1.60 -7.81
CA GLY A 142 8.90 1.31 -7.50
C GLY A 142 8.48 -0.11 -7.85
N GLU A 143 9.40 -0.99 -8.25
CA GLU A 143 9.17 -2.41 -8.53
C GLU A 143 10.05 -3.30 -7.65
N SER A 144 9.69 -4.59 -7.56
CA SER A 144 10.54 -5.60 -6.92
C SER A 144 11.46 -6.24 -7.96
N ILE A 145 12.71 -6.52 -7.58
CA ILE A 145 13.66 -7.19 -8.48
C ILE A 145 13.13 -8.58 -8.88
N ALA A 146 12.51 -9.29 -7.93
CA ALA A 146 11.93 -10.62 -8.17
C ALA A 146 10.77 -10.60 -9.18
N ASP A 147 9.96 -9.54 -9.22
CA ASP A 147 8.87 -9.42 -10.20
C ASP A 147 9.39 -9.02 -11.59
N LEU A 148 10.45 -8.21 -11.67
CA LEU A 148 11.04 -7.74 -12.93
C LEU A 148 11.91 -8.79 -13.63
N TYR A 149 12.83 -9.43 -12.90
CA TYR A 149 13.82 -10.36 -13.44
C TYR A 149 13.49 -11.83 -13.15
N GLY A 150 12.43 -12.09 -12.37
CA GLY A 150 12.04 -13.43 -11.96
C GLY A 150 12.89 -13.98 -10.80
N LEU A 151 12.56 -15.19 -10.35
CA LEU A 151 13.22 -15.79 -9.18
C LEU A 151 14.60 -16.38 -9.48
N MET A 152 14.97 -16.56 -10.75
CA MET A 152 16.24 -17.17 -11.12
C MET A 152 17.43 -16.28 -10.77
N VAL A 153 17.24 -14.95 -10.89
CA VAL A 153 18.28 -13.97 -10.54
C VAL A 153 18.74 -14.08 -9.08
N ILE A 154 17.86 -14.52 -8.19
CA ILE A 154 18.19 -14.76 -6.77
C ILE A 154 19.19 -15.92 -6.67
N GLN A 155 18.95 -17.02 -7.40
CA GLN A 155 19.86 -18.17 -7.42
C GLN A 155 21.21 -17.80 -8.05
N ASP A 156 21.18 -17.11 -9.20
CA ASP A 156 22.38 -16.73 -9.94
C ASP A 156 23.28 -15.75 -9.16
N SER A 157 22.68 -14.95 -8.28
CA SER A 157 23.41 -14.01 -7.42
C SER A 157 24.20 -14.68 -6.30
N GLY A 158 23.79 -15.89 -5.88
CA GLY A 158 24.29 -16.52 -4.66
C GLY A 158 23.88 -15.82 -3.35
N ILE A 159 23.08 -14.76 -3.41
CA ILE A 159 22.58 -14.02 -2.25
C ILE A 159 21.26 -14.65 -1.77
N PRO A 160 21.06 -14.87 -0.46
CA PRO A 160 19.84 -15.46 0.08
C PRO A 160 18.56 -14.69 -0.29
N SER A 161 17.43 -15.39 -0.42
CA SER A 161 16.14 -14.78 -0.74
C SER A 161 15.59 -13.86 0.37
N ASN A 162 16.01 -14.07 1.63
CA ASN A 162 15.67 -13.21 2.76
C ASN A 162 16.66 -12.06 2.97
N ALA A 163 17.61 -11.85 2.04
CA ALA A 163 18.61 -10.79 2.14
C ALA A 163 17.99 -9.40 2.18
N LYS A 164 18.71 -8.50 2.84
CA LYS A 164 18.38 -7.08 2.94
C LYS A 164 19.11 -6.29 1.86
N VAL A 165 18.62 -5.10 1.56
CA VAL A 165 19.25 -4.20 0.57
C VAL A 165 20.71 -3.90 0.94
N SER A 166 21.02 -3.84 2.24
CA SER A 166 22.37 -3.67 2.77
C SER A 166 23.36 -4.75 2.31
N THR A 167 22.89 -5.94 1.91
CA THR A 167 23.76 -7.00 1.36
C THR A 167 24.34 -6.64 -0.01
N ALA A 168 23.67 -5.77 -0.76
CA ALA A 168 24.14 -5.27 -2.06
C ALA A 168 24.75 -3.86 -1.95
N ILE A 169 25.14 -3.42 -0.74
CA ILE A 169 25.76 -2.11 -0.50
C ILE A 169 27.09 -2.34 0.22
N SER A 170 28.17 -1.85 -0.38
CA SER A 170 29.53 -1.90 0.20
C SER A 170 30.19 -0.54 0.08
N ALA A 171 30.78 -0.04 1.18
CA ALA A 171 31.44 1.27 1.25
C ALA A 171 30.62 2.45 0.69
N GLY A 172 29.29 2.41 0.85
CA GLY A 172 28.39 3.46 0.36
C GLY A 172 28.15 3.43 -1.17
N GLN A 173 28.42 2.31 -1.82
CA GLN A 173 28.13 2.07 -3.23
C GLN A 173 27.40 0.74 -3.42
N TRP A 174 26.67 0.62 -4.53
CA TRP A 174 26.04 -0.64 -4.93
C TRP A 174 27.12 -1.66 -5.32
N ASP A 175 27.05 -2.84 -4.72
CA ASP A 175 27.98 -3.93 -4.93
C ASP A 175 27.19 -5.19 -5.27
N TRP A 176 27.14 -5.48 -6.57
CA TRP A 176 26.38 -6.60 -7.12
C TRP A 176 27.30 -7.64 -7.73
N PRO A 177 27.01 -8.95 -7.56
CA PRO A 177 27.67 -10.00 -8.32
C PRO A 177 27.45 -9.78 -9.83
N THR A 178 28.44 -10.06 -10.66
CA THR A 178 28.34 -9.93 -12.13
C THR A 178 28.26 -11.29 -12.82
N SER A 179 27.64 -12.29 -12.17
CA SER A 179 27.58 -13.68 -12.61
C SER A 179 26.59 -13.94 -13.75
N SER A 180 25.60 -13.07 -13.95
CA SER A 180 24.61 -13.16 -15.02
C SER A 180 24.33 -11.80 -15.67
N TRP A 181 23.77 -11.80 -16.88
CA TRP A 181 23.37 -10.57 -17.58
C TRP A 181 22.33 -9.76 -16.80
N ASP A 182 21.36 -10.45 -16.18
CA ASP A 182 20.34 -9.80 -15.34
C ASP A 182 20.99 -9.06 -14.16
N LEU A 183 22.01 -9.64 -13.53
CA LEU A 183 22.70 -8.98 -12.42
C LEU A 183 23.57 -7.79 -12.87
N ILE A 184 24.16 -7.87 -14.06
CA ILE A 184 24.87 -6.72 -14.66
C ILE A 184 23.88 -5.58 -14.94
N ASP A 185 22.69 -5.89 -15.47
CA ASP A 185 21.65 -4.90 -15.69
C ASP A 185 21.11 -4.32 -14.37
N ILE A 186 20.85 -5.16 -13.36
CA ILE A 186 20.47 -4.71 -12.01
C ILE A 186 21.54 -3.79 -11.42
N SER A 187 22.82 -4.12 -11.56
CA SER A 187 23.94 -3.29 -11.11
C SER A 187 23.93 -1.93 -11.81
N TYR A 188 23.78 -1.94 -13.14
CA TYR A 188 23.71 -0.71 -13.93
C TYR A 188 22.51 0.17 -13.58
N VAL A 189 21.33 -0.42 -13.42
CA VAL A 189 20.09 0.32 -13.10
C VAL A 189 20.12 0.81 -11.65
N SER A 190 20.55 -0.02 -10.69
CA SER A 190 20.66 0.37 -9.27
C SER A 190 21.69 1.48 -9.05
N SER A 191 22.74 1.58 -9.86
CA SER A 191 23.72 2.69 -9.80
C SER A 191 23.08 4.08 -9.94
N ARG A 192 21.88 4.17 -10.54
CA ARG A 192 21.12 5.41 -10.71
C ARG A 192 20.23 5.75 -9.50
N ILE A 193 20.10 4.83 -8.55
CA ILE A 193 19.36 5.01 -7.31
C ILE A 193 20.32 5.62 -6.28
N PRO A 194 20.13 6.88 -5.87
CA PRO A 194 21.00 7.51 -4.88
C PRO A 194 20.76 6.90 -3.50
N LEU A 195 21.85 6.55 -2.82
CA LEU A 195 21.81 6.13 -1.42
C LEU A 195 21.67 7.37 -0.53
N ALA A 196 20.57 7.45 0.21
CA ALA A 196 20.31 8.54 1.14
C ALA A 196 21.17 8.41 2.41
N ILE A 197 21.26 9.50 3.18
CA ILE A 197 21.96 9.51 4.48
C ILE A 197 20.97 9.14 5.59
N GLY A 198 21.39 8.22 6.46
CA GLY A 198 20.63 7.80 7.64
C GLY A 198 19.99 6.43 7.46
N SER A 199 18.76 6.28 7.92
CA SER A 199 17.98 5.04 7.81
C SER A 199 17.05 5.07 6.61
N ASP A 200 16.74 3.87 6.10
CA ASP A 200 15.72 3.61 5.10
C ASP A 200 14.37 4.29 5.43
N LYS A 201 13.67 4.81 4.40
CA LYS A 201 12.38 5.49 4.56
C LYS A 201 11.38 5.12 3.48
N ILE A 202 10.09 5.13 3.88
CA ILE A 202 8.97 4.96 2.96
C ILE A 202 8.15 6.26 2.97
N HIS A 203 7.81 6.75 1.79
CA HIS A 203 7.05 7.97 1.56
C HIS A 203 5.75 7.73 0.80
N TRP A 204 4.79 8.62 1.01
CA TRP A 204 3.49 8.60 0.35
C TRP A 204 3.39 9.72 -0.69
N LEU A 205 3.12 9.37 -1.96
CA LEU A 205 2.96 10.25 -3.13
C LEU A 205 4.21 11.05 -3.55
N LYS A 206 4.98 11.54 -2.60
CA LYS A 206 6.18 12.34 -2.79
C LYS A 206 7.14 12.12 -1.64
N LYS A 207 8.44 12.37 -1.87
CA LYS A 207 9.46 12.33 -0.83
C LYS A 207 9.08 13.23 0.35
N GLY A 208 9.18 12.68 1.57
CA GLY A 208 8.74 13.33 2.82
C GLY A 208 7.23 13.27 3.11
N GLY A 209 6.40 12.80 2.17
CA GLY A 209 4.97 12.63 2.38
C GLY A 209 4.63 11.49 3.35
N SER A 210 3.60 11.68 4.16
CA SER A 210 3.09 10.68 5.10
C SER A 210 1.67 10.25 4.71
N PHE A 211 1.33 9.00 4.96
CA PHE A 211 0.01 8.50 4.60
C PHE A 211 -1.06 9.06 5.53
N THR A 212 -2.09 9.68 4.94
CA THR A 212 -3.36 9.93 5.61
C THR A 212 -4.51 9.29 4.83
N ILE A 213 -5.52 8.78 5.54
CA ILE A 213 -6.71 8.19 4.89
C ILE A 213 -7.41 9.22 4.00
N ASN A 214 -7.36 10.50 4.39
CA ASN A 214 -7.98 11.57 3.61
C ASN A 214 -7.25 11.84 2.30
N GLU A 215 -5.92 11.85 2.29
CA GLU A 215 -5.15 11.97 1.04
C GLU A 215 -5.28 10.72 0.17
N ALA A 216 -5.20 9.53 0.76
CA ALA A 216 -5.43 8.28 0.03
C ALA A 216 -6.85 8.20 -0.55
N TRP A 217 -7.85 8.74 0.14
CA TRP A 217 -9.21 8.85 -0.40
C TRP A 217 -9.25 9.78 -1.60
N ARG A 218 -8.58 10.93 -1.55
CA ARG A 218 -8.51 11.87 -2.69
C ARG A 218 -7.84 11.27 -3.92
N THR A 219 -6.85 10.40 -3.75
CA THR A 219 -6.13 9.80 -4.89
C THR A 219 -6.92 8.69 -5.60
N ILE A 220 -7.85 8.03 -4.91
CA ILE A 220 -8.61 6.89 -5.46
C ILE A 220 -10.04 7.24 -5.93
N ILE A 221 -10.48 8.48 -5.72
CA ILE A 221 -11.78 8.95 -6.23
C ILE A 221 -11.65 9.28 -7.72
N PRO A 222 -12.62 8.85 -8.55
CA PRO A 222 -12.68 9.18 -9.97
C PRO A 222 -13.36 10.52 -10.29
#